data_AF-A0A8J6GAM4-F1
#
_entry.id   AF-A0A8J6GAM4-F1
#
_cell.length_a   1.000
_cell.length_b   1.000
_cell.length_c   1.000
_cell.angle_alpha   90.00
_cell.angle_beta   90.00
_cell.angle_gamma   90.00
#
_symmetry.space_group_name_H-M   'P 1'
#
loop_
_entity.id
_entity.type
_entity.pdbx_description
1 polymer ?
#
loop_
_entity_poly.entity_id
_entity_poly.type
_entity_poly.pdbx_seq_one_letter_code
_entity_poly.pdbx_strand_id
1 'polypeptide(L)'
;MRPRPSSGWSFGGAEGSPGLDWVLFSGCLLQGFFRPGSCVQETRSGAMSRLGSVQRKMPCVFVTEVKAEPSAKREHQPFKVLATETLSEKALEADVYNAIATEKVDGTCCYVTNHKGQPYLWARLDRKPNKQAEKRFKKFLHSKENSKAHLWNTEEDFRPVPEGWVPAKEVERQNGKPVPDENGHIPGWVPVEKNSKQYCWHSSVVNYEFGIALVLRHNPDEPGLLEISAVPLSELLEQTLELIGTNINGNPYGLGSKRYPLHFLIPHGAFQVENLPTLKHNDLLSWFEDCNEGKIEGIVWHCGDGCLIKESGKELLTRSMEGPEAVVYKDQSRSITQAMHIPGS
;
A
#
# COMPACT_ATOMS: atom_id res chain seq x y z
N MET A 1 -28.75 3.27 -50.66
CA MET A 1 -28.25 4.59 -51.09
C MET A 1 -28.36 5.58 -49.94
N ARG A 2 -27.30 6.35 -49.78
CA ARG A 2 -27.03 7.46 -48.85
C ARG A 2 -26.65 7.12 -47.40
N PRO A 3 -25.58 7.78 -46.89
CA PRO A 3 -24.77 7.31 -45.77
C PRO A 3 -25.03 8.15 -44.50
N ARG A 4 -24.56 7.67 -43.36
CA ARG A 4 -24.46 8.49 -42.14
C ARG A 4 -23.15 9.28 -42.13
N PRO A 5 -23.16 10.52 -41.61
CA PRO A 5 -22.01 11.40 -41.65
C PRO A 5 -21.02 11.09 -40.52
N SER A 6 -19.76 11.29 -40.86
CA SER A 6 -18.62 11.44 -39.96
C SER A 6 -18.65 12.80 -39.27
N SER A 7 -18.38 12.80 -37.97
CA SER A 7 -17.78 13.91 -37.22
C SER A 7 -17.03 13.26 -36.05
N GLY A 8 -15.72 13.38 -35.87
CA GLY A 8 -14.85 14.48 -36.25
C GLY A 8 -14.82 15.52 -35.14
N TRP A 9 -14.31 15.15 -33.96
CA TRP A 9 -13.84 16.10 -32.95
C TRP A 9 -12.46 15.65 -32.47
N SER A 10 -11.47 16.29 -33.10
CA SER A 10 -10.11 16.41 -32.63
C SER A 10 -10.01 17.71 -31.83
N PHE A 11 -9.56 17.61 -30.58
CA PHE A 11 -8.89 18.66 -29.80
C PHE A 11 -7.97 17.87 -28.87
N GLY A 12 -6.67 18.10 -28.76
CA GLY A 12 -5.79 19.16 -29.22
C GLY A 12 -4.54 18.93 -28.36
N GLY A 13 -3.37 18.91 -28.98
CA GLY A 13 -2.11 18.67 -28.27
C GLY A 13 -1.95 19.61 -27.09
N ALA A 14 -1.70 19.03 -25.92
CA ALA A 14 -0.93 19.68 -24.88
C ALA A 14 0.43 18.99 -24.88
N GLU A 15 1.30 19.48 -25.77
CA GLU A 15 2.74 19.47 -25.50
C GLU A 15 2.98 20.10 -24.12
N GLY A 16 3.83 19.48 -23.32
CA GLY A 16 4.11 19.92 -21.96
C GLY A 16 4.15 18.77 -20.98
N SER A 17 5.00 17.78 -21.23
CA SER A 17 5.57 17.02 -20.12
C SER A 17 6.33 18.01 -19.24
N PRO A 18 6.04 18.18 -17.94
CA PRO A 18 7.09 18.59 -17.04
C PRO A 18 7.95 17.34 -16.87
N GLY A 19 8.95 17.19 -17.75
CA GLY A 19 10.17 16.55 -17.30
C GLY A 19 10.56 17.29 -16.03
N LEU A 20 10.67 16.56 -14.92
CA LEU A 20 11.45 17.06 -13.80
C LEU A 20 12.84 17.28 -14.36
N ASP A 21 13.13 18.52 -14.74
CA ASP A 21 14.48 18.97 -15.00
C ASP A 21 15.23 18.75 -13.69
N TRP A 22 16.00 17.67 -13.65
CA TRP A 22 16.99 17.38 -12.62
C TRP A 22 17.97 18.55 -12.42
N VAL A 23 17.99 19.52 -13.33
CA VAL A 23 18.73 20.78 -13.22
C VAL A 23 18.25 21.65 -12.05
N LEU A 24 16.97 21.60 -11.65
CA LEU A 24 16.48 22.38 -10.49
C LEU A 24 16.67 21.67 -9.15
N PHE A 25 16.81 20.34 -9.13
CA PHE A 25 17.24 19.61 -7.93
C PHE A 25 18.77 19.56 -7.76
N SER A 26 19.53 19.83 -8.83
CA SER A 26 21.00 19.95 -8.79
C SER A 26 21.48 21.27 -8.16
N GLY A 27 20.64 22.31 -8.12
CA GLY A 27 21.09 23.67 -7.78
C GLY A 27 21.07 24.09 -6.31
N CYS A 28 20.12 23.61 -5.49
CA CYS A 28 19.87 24.24 -4.17
C CYS A 28 19.77 23.31 -2.95
N LEU A 29 19.77 21.97 -3.11
CA LEU A 29 19.84 21.05 -1.96
C LEU A 29 21.10 20.17 -1.92
N LEU A 30 21.87 20.10 -3.01
CA LEU A 30 23.07 19.25 -3.10
C LEU A 30 24.40 19.97 -2.85
N GLN A 31 24.41 21.30 -2.68
CA GLN A 31 25.64 22.05 -2.36
C GLN A 31 25.97 22.14 -0.86
N GLY A 32 25.17 21.52 0.02
CA GLY A 32 25.42 21.52 1.47
C GLY A 32 26.14 20.29 2.03
N PHE A 33 26.24 19.17 1.30
CA PHE A 33 26.57 17.86 1.89
C PHE A 33 27.91 17.23 1.48
N PHE A 34 28.74 17.89 0.68
CA PHE A 34 30.09 17.41 0.37
C PHE A 34 31.16 18.33 0.95
N ARG A 35 31.56 18.06 2.21
CA ARG A 35 32.94 18.32 2.65
C ARG A 35 33.75 17.06 2.37
N PRO A 36 34.77 17.10 1.48
CA PRO A 36 35.65 15.97 1.29
C PRO A 36 36.65 15.95 2.45
N GLY A 37 36.47 15.01 3.38
CA GLY A 37 37.44 14.78 4.44
C GLY A 37 36.81 14.46 5.80
N SER A 38 36.22 13.28 5.94
CA SER A 38 36.18 12.59 7.22
C SER A 38 35.92 11.11 6.99
N CYS A 39 36.87 10.31 7.45
CA CYS A 39 36.83 8.88 7.71
C CYS A 39 35.42 8.26 7.63
N VAL A 40 35.23 7.31 6.69
CA VAL A 40 34.12 6.35 6.71
C VAL A 40 34.25 5.56 8.01
N GLN A 41 33.59 6.02 9.06
CA GLN A 41 33.28 5.18 10.19
C GLN A 41 32.08 4.34 9.77
N GLU A 42 32.34 3.05 9.62
CA GLU A 42 31.37 1.99 9.50
C GLU A 42 30.50 2.00 10.76
N THR A 43 29.47 2.85 10.78
CA THR A 43 28.42 2.77 11.78
C THR A 43 27.68 1.47 11.51
N ARG A 44 27.93 0.47 12.35
CA ARG A 44 27.11 -0.73 12.46
C ARG A 44 25.69 -0.29 12.84
N SER A 45 24.88 0.04 11.85
CA SER A 45 23.42 0.04 12.01
C SER A 45 23.07 -1.39 12.41
N GLY A 46 22.59 -1.58 13.64
CA GLY A 46 22.09 -2.88 14.08
C GLY A 46 21.11 -3.37 13.03
N ALA A 47 21.42 -4.49 12.38
CA ALA A 47 20.56 -5.06 11.37
C ALA A 47 19.25 -5.43 12.06
N MET A 48 18.21 -4.61 11.90
CA MET A 48 16.86 -5.01 12.24
C MET A 48 16.62 -6.35 11.53
N SER A 49 16.24 -7.37 12.29
CA SER A 49 15.88 -8.66 11.71
C SER A 49 14.77 -8.41 10.69
N ARG A 50 15.02 -8.79 9.43
CA ARG A 50 14.06 -8.58 8.35
C ARG A 50 12.74 -9.25 8.71
N LEU A 51 11.68 -8.46 8.80
CA LEU A 51 10.34 -8.96 9.06
C LEU A 51 9.72 -9.57 7.79
N GLY A 52 8.63 -10.32 7.95
CA GLY A 52 7.97 -11.04 6.85
C GLY A 52 7.61 -10.14 5.65
N SER A 53 7.56 -10.71 4.46
CA SER A 53 7.29 -9.98 3.21
C SER A 53 5.87 -10.23 2.69
N VAL A 54 5.25 -9.21 2.08
CA VAL A 54 3.88 -9.31 1.55
C VAL A 54 3.84 -10.14 0.27
N GLN A 55 3.59 -11.44 0.40
CA GLN A 55 3.48 -12.34 -0.77
C GLN A 55 2.03 -12.50 -1.26
N ARG A 56 1.07 -12.45 -0.33
CA ARG A 56 -0.37 -12.67 -0.58
C ARG A 56 -1.21 -11.59 0.11
N LYS A 57 -2.52 -11.61 -0.14
CA LYS A 57 -3.44 -10.75 0.61
C LYS A 57 -3.42 -11.16 2.09
N MET A 58 -3.10 -10.22 2.97
CA MET A 58 -3.04 -10.47 4.41
C MET A 58 -4.46 -10.72 4.97
N PRO A 59 -4.72 -11.83 5.68
CA PRO A 59 -5.97 -12.05 6.40
C PRO A 59 -6.15 -11.05 7.55
N CYS A 60 -7.41 -10.81 7.94
CA CYS A 60 -7.73 -9.98 9.10
C CYS A 60 -7.53 -10.75 10.41
N VAL A 61 -7.12 -10.05 11.47
CA VAL A 61 -6.92 -10.65 12.80
C VAL A 61 -8.25 -11.08 13.41
N PHE A 62 -9.31 -10.30 13.18
CA PHE A 62 -10.67 -10.66 13.55
C PHE A 62 -11.45 -11.24 12.38
N VAL A 63 -12.41 -12.11 12.69
CA VAL A 63 -13.39 -12.59 11.71
C VAL A 63 -14.22 -11.39 11.25
N THR A 64 -14.40 -11.25 9.93
CA THR A 64 -15.22 -10.18 9.36
C THR A 64 -16.65 -10.62 9.10
N GLU A 65 -17.62 -9.81 9.51
CA GLU A 65 -19.04 -10.01 9.20
C GLU A 65 -19.54 -8.98 8.19
N VAL A 66 -20.52 -9.37 7.37
CA VAL A 66 -21.19 -8.48 6.43
C VAL A 66 -22.61 -8.22 6.93
N LYS A 67 -22.91 -6.98 7.31
CA LYS A 67 -24.27 -6.55 7.70
C LYS A 67 -24.95 -5.86 6.53
N ALA A 68 -26.24 -6.15 6.34
CA ALA A 68 -27.09 -5.54 5.30
C ALA A 68 -27.52 -4.10 5.69
N GLU A 69 -26.54 -3.27 6.02
CA GLU A 69 -26.71 -1.88 6.44
C GLU A 69 -25.81 -0.97 5.60
N PRO A 70 -26.23 0.25 5.25
CA PRO A 70 -25.41 1.15 4.44
C PRO A 70 -24.02 1.39 5.04
N SER A 71 -23.00 1.34 4.20
CA SER A 71 -21.63 1.67 4.59
C SER A 71 -21.46 3.18 4.78
N ALA A 72 -20.98 3.60 5.95
CA ALA A 72 -20.53 4.99 6.16
C ALA A 72 -19.34 5.36 5.25
N LYS A 73 -18.59 4.37 4.75
CA LYS A 73 -17.40 4.54 3.89
C LYS A 73 -17.74 4.80 2.43
N ARG A 74 -18.90 4.32 1.96
CA ARG A 74 -19.29 4.37 0.53
C ARG A 74 -20.78 4.65 0.41
N GLU A 75 -21.10 5.85 -0.08
CA GLU A 75 -22.46 6.44 -0.18
C GLU A 75 -23.52 5.57 -0.88
N HIS A 76 -23.10 4.55 -1.63
CA HIS A 76 -24.00 3.65 -2.37
C HIS A 76 -23.77 2.17 -2.09
N GLN A 77 -23.04 1.84 -1.02
CA GLN A 77 -22.84 0.45 -0.63
C GLN A 77 -23.93 0.05 0.38
N PRO A 78 -24.84 -0.89 0.04
CA PRO A 78 -26.00 -1.24 0.88
C PRO A 78 -25.63 -2.22 2.01
N PHE A 79 -24.34 -2.45 2.25
CA PHE A 79 -23.83 -3.35 3.28
C PHE A 79 -22.56 -2.77 3.92
N LYS A 80 -22.34 -3.05 5.19
CA LYS A 80 -21.12 -2.70 5.94
C LYS A 80 -20.36 -3.99 6.29
N VAL A 81 -19.04 -3.94 6.20
CA VAL A 81 -18.15 -5.04 6.61
C VAL A 81 -17.52 -4.62 7.92
N LEU A 82 -17.61 -5.47 8.95
CA LEU A 82 -17.14 -5.16 10.29
C LEU A 82 -16.24 -6.27 10.81
N ALA A 83 -15.24 -5.90 11.61
CA ALA A 83 -14.53 -6.85 12.45
C ALA A 83 -15.44 -7.30 13.62
N THR A 84 -15.47 -8.60 13.88
CA THR A 84 -16.14 -9.16 15.06
C THR A 84 -15.19 -9.19 16.25
N GLU A 85 -15.66 -9.63 17.41
CA GLU A 85 -14.81 -9.82 18.59
C GLU A 85 -14.03 -11.15 18.56
N THR A 86 -14.28 -11.99 17.56
CA THR A 86 -13.69 -13.31 17.43
C THR A 86 -12.44 -13.24 16.57
N LEU A 87 -11.32 -13.75 17.08
CA LEU A 87 -10.10 -13.90 16.30
C LEU A 87 -10.29 -14.90 15.16
N SER A 88 -9.65 -14.65 14.03
CA SER A 88 -9.69 -15.57 12.89
C SER A 88 -8.87 -16.83 13.17
N GLU A 89 -9.30 -17.97 12.64
CA GLU A 89 -8.58 -19.24 12.75
C GLU A 89 -7.14 -19.11 12.22
N LYS A 90 -6.98 -18.44 11.06
CA LYS A 90 -5.66 -18.14 10.48
C LYS A 90 -4.74 -17.35 11.42
N ALA A 91 -5.29 -16.43 12.23
CA ALA A 91 -4.50 -15.66 13.19
C ALA A 91 -4.07 -16.52 14.40
N LEU A 92 -4.95 -17.40 14.88
CA LEU A 92 -4.66 -18.32 15.97
C LEU A 92 -3.63 -19.39 15.56
N GLU A 93 -3.80 -19.98 14.37
CA GLU A 93 -2.87 -20.96 13.79
C GLU A 93 -1.45 -20.38 13.61
N ALA A 94 -1.37 -19.10 13.25
CA ALA A 94 -0.11 -18.38 13.08
C ALA A 94 0.48 -17.84 14.40
N ASP A 95 -0.10 -18.17 15.56
CA ASP A 95 0.38 -17.73 16.88
C ASP A 95 0.52 -16.19 17.00
N VAL A 96 -0.53 -15.47 16.59
CA VAL A 96 -0.54 -13.98 16.57
C VAL A 96 -0.20 -13.33 17.92
N TYR A 97 -0.37 -14.02 19.04
CA TYR A 97 -0.06 -13.49 20.38
C TYR A 97 1.45 -13.27 20.60
N ASN A 98 2.30 -14.01 19.89
CA ASN A 98 3.75 -13.89 19.97
C ASN A 98 4.35 -13.12 18.77
N ALA A 99 3.50 -12.52 17.94
CA ALA A 99 3.91 -11.80 16.74
C ALA A 99 4.46 -10.40 17.04
N ILE A 100 5.33 -9.91 16.15
CA ILE A 100 5.82 -8.52 16.19
C ILE A 100 4.79 -7.63 15.48
N ALA A 101 4.29 -6.61 16.15
CA ALA A 101 3.33 -5.67 15.58
C ALA A 101 4.02 -4.44 14.98
N THR A 102 3.60 -4.06 13.77
CA THR A 102 4.10 -2.89 13.06
C THR A 102 2.95 -2.06 12.50
N GLU A 103 3.21 -0.80 12.19
CA GLU A 103 2.26 0.06 11.48
C GLU A 103 1.90 -0.55 10.13
N LYS A 104 0.60 -0.61 9.85
CA LYS A 104 0.09 -0.83 8.50
C LYS A 104 0.13 0.48 7.73
N VAL A 105 1.17 0.66 6.93
CA VAL A 105 1.27 1.80 6.02
C VAL A 105 0.37 1.57 4.80
N ASP A 106 -0.59 2.47 4.56
CA ASP A 106 -1.47 2.39 3.39
C ASP A 106 -0.79 3.02 2.17
N GLY A 107 -0.24 2.16 1.31
CA GLY A 107 0.47 2.54 0.10
C GLY A 107 0.18 1.61 -1.08
N THR A 108 0.98 1.72 -2.13
CA THR A 108 1.02 0.72 -3.20
C THR A 108 2.18 -0.22 -2.98
N CYS A 109 1.86 -1.50 -2.78
CA CYS A 109 2.85 -2.53 -2.52
C CYS A 109 3.84 -2.69 -3.69
N CYS A 110 5.12 -2.74 -3.33
CA CYS A 110 6.26 -2.86 -4.21
C CYS A 110 7.17 -3.99 -3.74
N TYR A 111 8.08 -4.42 -4.60
CA TYR A 111 9.06 -5.45 -4.30
C TYR A 111 10.39 -5.11 -4.96
N VAL A 112 11.52 -5.36 -4.29
CA VAL A 112 12.84 -5.20 -4.91
C VAL A 112 13.47 -6.58 -5.12
N THR A 113 13.81 -6.88 -6.36
CA THR A 113 14.50 -8.12 -6.74
C THR A 113 15.28 -7.92 -8.04
N ASN A 114 16.09 -8.91 -8.40
CA ASN A 114 16.92 -8.86 -9.58
C ASN A 114 16.09 -8.89 -10.87
N HIS A 115 16.34 -7.94 -11.76
CA HIS A 115 15.88 -7.92 -13.13
C HIS A 115 17.08 -7.71 -14.06
N LYS A 116 17.27 -8.60 -15.04
CA LYS A 116 18.42 -8.54 -15.98
C LYS A 116 19.79 -8.43 -15.26
N GLY A 117 19.93 -9.12 -14.13
CA GLY A 117 21.18 -9.18 -13.35
C GLY A 117 21.44 -7.98 -12.43
N GLN A 118 20.48 -7.05 -12.28
CA GLN A 118 20.61 -5.87 -11.42
C GLN A 118 19.42 -5.75 -10.46
N PRO A 119 19.60 -5.24 -9.23
CA PRO A 119 18.49 -4.91 -8.34
C PRO A 119 17.53 -3.91 -9.00
N TYR A 120 16.23 -4.21 -8.95
CA TYR A 120 15.21 -3.44 -9.63
C TYR A 120 13.96 -3.31 -8.76
N LEU A 121 13.21 -2.22 -8.94
CA LEU A 121 11.90 -2.06 -8.31
C LEU A 121 10.83 -2.75 -9.16
N TRP A 122 9.93 -3.45 -8.50
CA TRP A 122 8.81 -4.14 -9.11
C TRP A 122 7.51 -3.65 -8.49
N ALA A 123 6.52 -3.38 -9.34
CA ALA A 123 5.18 -3.00 -8.91
C ALA A 123 4.31 -4.26 -8.74
N ARG A 124 3.42 -4.22 -7.75
CA ARG A 124 2.42 -5.28 -7.56
C ARG A 124 1.45 -5.31 -8.75
N LEU A 125 1.29 -6.49 -9.36
CA LEU A 125 0.31 -6.73 -10.41
C LEU A 125 -0.33 -8.11 -10.23
N ASP A 126 -1.52 -8.13 -9.63
CA ASP A 126 -2.30 -9.36 -9.50
C ASP A 126 -2.92 -9.75 -10.85
N ARG A 127 -2.68 -10.98 -11.30
CA ARG A 127 -3.36 -11.54 -12.46
C ARG A 127 -4.79 -11.91 -12.07
N LYS A 128 -5.75 -11.17 -12.64
CA LYS A 128 -7.18 -11.31 -12.35
C LYS A 128 -7.89 -12.21 -13.36
N PRO A 129 -9.03 -12.82 -12.98
CA PRO A 129 -9.84 -13.59 -13.89
C PRO A 129 -10.42 -12.68 -14.99
N ASN A 130 -10.73 -13.29 -16.13
CA ASN A 130 -11.50 -12.66 -17.19
C ASN A 130 -12.98 -12.51 -16.76
N LYS A 131 -13.77 -11.75 -17.51
CA LYS A 131 -15.17 -11.45 -17.14
C LYS A 131 -16.04 -12.70 -16.99
N GLN A 132 -15.80 -13.73 -17.82
CA GLN A 132 -16.61 -14.95 -17.79
C GLN A 132 -16.24 -15.80 -16.57
N ALA A 133 -14.95 -16.00 -16.33
CA ALA A 133 -14.45 -16.71 -15.16
C ALA A 133 -14.84 -16.02 -13.85
N GLU A 134 -14.74 -14.69 -13.78
CA GLU A 134 -15.19 -13.91 -12.62
C GLU A 134 -16.69 -14.14 -12.34
N LYS A 135 -17.53 -14.19 -13.38
CA LYS A 135 -18.96 -14.48 -13.23
C LYS A 135 -19.21 -15.90 -12.73
N ARG A 136 -18.47 -16.90 -13.23
CA ARG A 136 -18.56 -18.29 -12.75
C ARG A 136 -18.11 -18.41 -11.30
N PHE A 137 -17.01 -17.77 -10.94
CA PHE A 137 -16.46 -17.79 -9.59
C PHE A 137 -17.41 -17.14 -8.58
N LYS A 138 -17.99 -15.98 -8.91
CA LYS A 138 -19.03 -15.36 -8.06
C LYS A 138 -20.24 -16.27 -7.85
N LYS A 139 -20.72 -16.94 -8.91
CA LYS A 139 -21.81 -17.92 -8.77
C LYS A 139 -21.45 -19.08 -7.86
N PHE A 140 -20.21 -19.57 -7.95
CA PHE A 140 -19.70 -20.61 -7.06
C PHE A 140 -19.68 -20.12 -5.60
N LEU A 141 -19.14 -18.93 -5.31
CA LEU A 141 -19.13 -18.36 -3.96
C LEU A 141 -20.55 -18.15 -3.37
N HIS A 142 -21.56 -17.92 -4.22
CA HIS A 142 -22.95 -17.78 -3.78
C HIS A 142 -23.69 -19.12 -3.64
N SER A 143 -23.14 -20.23 -4.16
CA SER A 143 -23.77 -21.54 -4.04
C SER A 143 -23.55 -22.10 -2.63
N LYS A 144 -24.60 -22.64 -2.00
CA LYS A 144 -24.54 -23.17 -0.62
C LYS A 144 -23.80 -24.53 -0.53
N GLU A 145 -23.38 -25.13 -1.64
CA GLU A 145 -22.59 -26.36 -1.70
C GLU A 145 -21.09 -26.03 -1.80
N ASN A 146 -20.50 -25.59 -0.70
CA ASN A 146 -19.06 -25.29 -0.60
C ASN A 146 -18.18 -26.54 -0.40
N SER A 147 -18.67 -27.75 -0.68
CA SER A 147 -17.92 -28.99 -0.40
C SER A 147 -16.84 -29.32 -1.44
N LYS A 148 -16.82 -28.65 -2.61
CA LYS A 148 -15.80 -28.84 -3.65
C LYS A 148 -15.12 -27.52 -3.98
N ALA A 149 -13.79 -27.51 -4.06
CA ALA A 149 -13.02 -26.33 -4.48
C ALA A 149 -13.39 -25.90 -5.92
N HIS A 150 -13.37 -24.59 -6.18
CA HIS A 150 -13.59 -24.08 -7.54
C HIS A 150 -12.47 -24.53 -8.46
N LEU A 151 -12.82 -25.20 -9.56
CA LEU A 151 -11.84 -25.61 -10.56
C LEU A 151 -11.55 -24.46 -11.53
N TRP A 152 -10.30 -24.01 -11.52
CA TRP A 152 -9.78 -22.96 -12.40
C TRP A 152 -9.08 -23.56 -13.62
N ASN A 153 -9.34 -23.02 -14.81
CA ASN A 153 -8.50 -23.23 -15.98
C ASN A 153 -7.50 -22.07 -16.10
N THR A 154 -6.27 -22.23 -15.60
CA THR A 154 -5.26 -21.15 -15.52
C THR A 154 -4.87 -20.54 -16.88
N GLU A 155 -5.10 -21.25 -17.98
CA GLU A 155 -4.79 -20.76 -19.33
C GLU A 155 -5.90 -19.87 -19.88
N GLU A 156 -7.16 -20.26 -19.68
CA GLU A 156 -8.31 -19.59 -20.29
C GLU A 156 -8.98 -18.58 -19.37
N ASP A 157 -9.00 -18.84 -18.06
CA ASP A 157 -9.80 -18.09 -17.09
C ASP A 157 -9.20 -16.73 -16.70
N PHE A 158 -7.94 -16.47 -17.05
CA PHE A 158 -7.19 -15.32 -16.55
C PHE A 158 -6.81 -14.34 -17.65
N ARG A 159 -6.75 -13.07 -17.28
CA ARG A 159 -6.27 -12.02 -18.19
C ARG A 159 -4.78 -12.27 -18.54
N PRO A 160 -4.34 -11.84 -19.73
CA PRO A 160 -2.92 -11.85 -20.06
C PRO A 160 -2.15 -10.93 -19.11
N VAL A 161 -0.88 -11.27 -18.89
CA VAL A 161 0.06 -10.49 -18.08
C VAL A 161 1.10 -9.85 -19.01
N PRO A 162 1.69 -8.70 -18.62
CA PRO A 162 2.77 -8.08 -19.39
C PRO A 162 4.03 -8.95 -19.39
N GLU A 163 4.93 -8.67 -20.32
CA GLU A 163 6.26 -9.27 -20.34
C GLU A 163 7.02 -8.98 -19.03
N GLY A 164 7.77 -9.97 -18.56
CA GLY A 164 8.52 -9.88 -17.32
C GLY A 164 7.67 -10.03 -16.07
N TRP A 165 6.35 -10.22 -16.17
CA TRP A 165 5.52 -10.54 -15.00
C TRP A 165 5.96 -11.87 -14.37
N VAL A 166 6.06 -11.88 -13.03
CA VAL A 166 6.38 -13.08 -12.24
C VAL A 166 5.35 -13.27 -11.12
N PRO A 167 4.96 -14.51 -10.78
CA PRO A 167 4.13 -14.74 -9.60
C PRO A 167 4.91 -14.42 -8.33
N ALA A 168 4.20 -13.98 -7.27
CA ALA A 168 4.81 -13.83 -5.96
C ALA A 168 5.32 -15.18 -5.42
N LYS A 169 6.34 -15.16 -4.55
CA LYS A 169 7.12 -16.36 -4.20
C LYS A 169 6.28 -17.46 -3.55
N GLU A 170 5.36 -17.06 -2.68
CA GLU A 170 4.51 -17.99 -1.92
C GLU A 170 3.15 -18.24 -2.58
N VAL A 171 2.99 -17.91 -3.86
CA VAL A 171 1.81 -18.33 -4.60
C VAL A 171 1.82 -19.84 -4.70
N GLU A 172 0.73 -20.46 -4.28
CA GLU A 172 0.52 -21.90 -4.40
C GLU A 172 0.68 -22.35 -5.86
N ARG A 173 1.22 -23.56 -6.04
CA ARG A 173 1.46 -24.13 -7.37
C ARG A 173 0.84 -25.50 -7.48
N GLN A 174 0.11 -25.72 -8.56
CA GLN A 174 -0.39 -27.04 -8.96
C GLN A 174 0.25 -27.40 -10.30
N ASN A 175 0.91 -28.56 -10.38
CA ASN A 175 1.67 -29.00 -11.56
C ASN A 175 2.66 -27.93 -12.06
N GLY A 176 3.32 -27.23 -11.13
CA GLY A 176 4.29 -26.16 -11.42
C GLY A 176 3.69 -24.81 -11.81
N LYS A 177 2.39 -24.73 -12.06
CA LYS A 177 1.69 -23.50 -12.45
C LYS A 177 1.09 -22.78 -11.23
N PRO A 178 1.17 -21.44 -11.17
CA PRO A 178 0.57 -20.69 -10.07
C PRO A 178 -0.95 -20.82 -10.10
N VAL A 179 -1.56 -21.07 -8.94
CA VAL A 179 -3.01 -21.13 -8.77
C VAL A 179 -3.52 -19.87 -8.05
N PRO A 180 -4.78 -19.46 -8.29
CA PRO A 180 -5.35 -18.30 -7.64
C PRO A 180 -5.61 -18.52 -6.14
N ASP A 181 -5.60 -17.42 -5.40
CA ASP A 181 -6.00 -17.35 -4.01
C ASP A 181 -7.53 -17.50 -3.82
N GLU A 182 -7.97 -17.43 -2.57
CA GLU A 182 -9.39 -17.45 -2.18
C GLU A 182 -10.25 -16.33 -2.81
N ASN A 183 -9.62 -15.26 -3.32
CA ASN A 183 -10.29 -14.17 -4.02
C ASN A 183 -10.32 -14.39 -5.54
N GLY A 184 -9.74 -15.49 -6.04
CA GLY A 184 -9.61 -15.79 -7.45
C GLY A 184 -8.48 -15.03 -8.15
N HIS A 185 -7.54 -14.43 -7.41
CA HIS A 185 -6.43 -13.67 -7.97
C HIS A 185 -5.11 -14.44 -7.87
N ILE A 186 -4.20 -14.20 -8.81
CA ILE A 186 -2.82 -14.70 -8.70
C ILE A 186 -1.91 -13.50 -8.42
N PRO A 187 -1.44 -13.33 -7.17
CA PRO A 187 -0.39 -12.39 -6.79
C PRO A 187 0.81 -12.40 -7.73
N GLY A 188 1.30 -11.22 -8.09
CA GLY A 188 2.52 -11.13 -8.90
C GLY A 188 3.11 -9.74 -8.98
N TRP A 189 4.20 -9.66 -9.72
CA TRP A 189 5.08 -8.51 -9.79
C TRP A 189 5.46 -8.24 -11.24
N VAL A 190 5.67 -6.97 -11.59
CA VAL A 190 6.19 -6.56 -12.90
C VAL A 190 7.29 -5.51 -12.70
N PRO A 191 8.41 -5.56 -13.45
CA PRO A 191 9.49 -4.60 -13.26
C PRO A 191 9.04 -3.18 -13.62
N VAL A 192 9.50 -2.20 -12.84
CA VAL A 192 9.18 -0.79 -13.05
C VAL A 192 10.20 -0.16 -13.98
N GLU A 193 9.89 -0.14 -15.27
CA GLU A 193 10.73 0.48 -16.29
C GLU A 193 10.77 2.02 -16.13
N LYS A 194 11.94 2.64 -16.38
CA LYS A 194 12.22 4.09 -16.17
C LYS A 194 11.16 5.03 -16.77
N ASN A 195 10.59 4.64 -17.91
CA ASN A 195 9.62 5.46 -18.67
C ASN A 195 8.20 4.88 -18.65
N SER A 196 7.87 4.03 -17.67
CA SER A 196 6.53 3.46 -17.54
C SER A 196 5.51 4.54 -17.18
N LYS A 197 4.58 4.83 -18.11
CA LYS A 197 3.44 5.71 -17.81
C LYS A 197 2.51 5.12 -16.76
N GLN A 198 2.40 3.80 -16.71
CA GLN A 198 1.56 3.09 -15.75
C GLN A 198 2.15 3.16 -14.33
N TYR A 199 3.47 3.12 -14.21
CA TYR A 199 4.20 3.10 -12.93
C TYR A 199 5.03 4.36 -12.73
N CYS A 200 4.58 5.51 -13.23
CA CYS A 200 5.33 6.76 -13.20
C CYS A 200 5.69 7.25 -11.78
N TRP A 201 4.85 6.93 -10.78
CA TRP A 201 5.13 7.22 -9.37
C TRP A 201 6.10 6.23 -8.72
N HIS A 202 6.21 5.02 -9.26
CA HIS A 202 7.20 4.06 -8.80
C HIS A 202 8.57 4.42 -9.38
N SER A 203 8.61 4.86 -10.64
CA SER A 203 9.86 5.29 -11.27
C SER A 203 10.40 6.62 -10.71
N SER A 204 9.57 7.43 -10.05
CA SER A 204 10.02 8.69 -9.43
C SER A 204 10.84 8.50 -8.15
N VAL A 205 10.75 7.33 -7.51
CA VAL A 205 11.45 7.04 -6.23
C VAL A 205 12.73 6.23 -6.41
N VAL A 206 13.10 5.90 -7.65
CA VAL A 206 14.30 5.11 -7.95
C VAL A 206 15.16 5.78 -8.99
N ASN A 207 16.47 5.68 -8.81
CA ASN A 207 17.45 6.02 -9.81
C ASN A 207 18.30 4.78 -10.13
N TYR A 208 17.99 4.13 -11.25
CA TYR A 208 18.70 2.94 -11.70
C TYR A 208 20.13 3.19 -12.20
N GLU A 209 20.48 4.43 -12.54
CA GLU A 209 21.85 4.77 -12.94
C GLU A 209 22.80 4.68 -11.74
N PHE A 210 22.34 5.16 -10.58
CA PHE A 210 23.08 5.06 -9.32
C PHE A 210 22.70 3.84 -8.47
N GLY A 211 21.69 3.07 -8.89
CA GLY A 211 21.20 1.91 -8.15
C GLY A 211 20.61 2.25 -6.78
N ILE A 212 19.98 3.42 -6.63
CA ILE A 212 19.44 3.91 -5.35
C ILE A 212 17.93 4.11 -5.39
N ALA A 213 17.30 4.09 -4.21
CA ALA A 213 15.91 4.45 -3.99
C ALA A 213 15.78 5.50 -2.88
N LEU A 214 14.72 6.31 -2.94
CA LEU A 214 14.35 7.23 -1.86
C LEU A 214 13.44 6.51 -0.87
N VAL A 215 13.91 6.38 0.36
CA VAL A 215 13.25 5.66 1.44
C VAL A 215 12.92 6.60 2.59
N LEU A 216 11.72 6.48 3.15
CA LEU A 216 11.32 7.11 4.41
C LEU A 216 11.52 6.08 5.54
N ARG A 217 12.26 6.46 6.58
CA ARG A 217 12.57 5.59 7.74
C ARG A 217 12.64 6.39 9.04
N HIS A 218 12.66 5.71 10.19
CA HIS A 218 12.98 6.37 11.45
C HIS A 218 14.43 6.84 11.47
N ASN A 219 14.64 8.02 12.05
CA ASN A 219 15.98 8.44 12.42
C ASN A 219 16.49 7.56 13.58
N PRO A 220 17.70 6.99 13.49
CA PRO A 220 18.22 6.07 14.50
C PRO A 220 18.58 6.78 15.81
N ASP A 221 18.86 8.09 15.77
CA ASP A 221 19.37 8.88 16.89
C ASP A 221 18.24 9.69 17.57
N GLU A 222 17.18 10.02 16.84
CA GLU A 222 16.05 10.84 17.29
C GLU A 222 14.72 10.07 17.21
N PRO A 223 14.26 9.47 18.33
CA PRO A 223 12.99 8.75 18.38
C PRO A 223 11.81 9.62 17.94
N GLY A 224 10.97 9.07 17.06
CA GLY A 224 9.79 9.76 16.53
C GLY A 224 10.07 10.69 15.35
N LEU A 225 11.33 10.94 14.99
CA LEU A 225 11.67 11.65 13.76
C LEU A 225 11.71 10.68 12.58
N LEU A 226 11.11 11.08 11.46
CA LEU A 226 11.23 10.40 10.18
C LEU A 226 12.23 11.14 9.30
N GLU A 227 13.10 10.39 8.63
CA GLU A 227 14.11 10.91 7.71
C GLU A 227 13.94 10.31 6.31
N ILE A 228 14.29 11.12 5.31
CA ILE A 228 14.39 10.69 3.92
C ILE A 228 15.84 10.32 3.66
N SER A 229 16.04 9.12 3.11
CA SER A 229 17.37 8.59 2.83
C SER A 229 17.46 8.02 1.42
N ALA A 230 18.62 8.22 0.79
CA ALA A 230 18.99 7.50 -0.42
C ALA A 230 19.60 6.14 -0.01
N VAL A 231 18.93 5.05 -0.39
CA VAL A 231 19.32 3.68 -0.01
C VAL A 231 19.66 2.88 -1.26
N PRO A 232 20.79 2.16 -1.32
CA PRO A 232 21.10 1.25 -2.41
C PRO A 232 20.00 0.19 -2.59
N LEU A 233 19.55 -0.03 -3.83
CA LEU A 233 18.57 -1.07 -4.15
C LEU A 233 19.05 -2.47 -3.75
N SER A 234 20.36 -2.70 -3.70
CA SER A 234 20.96 -3.94 -3.19
C SER A 234 20.63 -4.22 -1.72
N GLU A 235 20.48 -3.19 -0.89
CA GLU A 235 20.10 -3.34 0.53
C GLU A 235 18.63 -3.72 0.69
N LEU A 236 17.79 -3.31 -0.28
CA LEU A 236 16.36 -3.59 -0.33
C LEU A 236 16.03 -4.93 -1.00
N LEU A 237 17.03 -5.69 -1.46
CA LEU A 237 16.81 -6.95 -2.16
C LEU A 237 15.96 -7.94 -1.36
N GLU A 238 14.98 -8.49 -2.06
CA GLU A 238 13.98 -9.43 -1.59
C GLU A 238 13.06 -8.88 -0.49
N GLN A 239 12.95 -7.56 -0.35
CA GLN A 239 12.01 -6.90 0.55
C GLN A 239 10.77 -6.40 -0.21
N THR A 240 9.61 -6.49 0.44
CA THR A 240 8.42 -5.75 0.04
C THR A 240 8.42 -4.38 0.68
N LEU A 241 7.93 -3.38 -0.05
CA LEU A 241 7.87 -1.98 0.38
C LEU A 241 6.50 -1.41 0.06
N GLU A 242 6.13 -0.33 0.72
CA GLU A 242 4.99 0.49 0.35
C GLU A 242 5.47 1.76 -0.33
N LEU A 243 5.04 1.98 -1.57
CA LEU A 243 5.13 3.29 -2.20
C LEU A 243 4.05 4.18 -1.58
N ILE A 244 4.44 5.33 -1.07
CA ILE A 244 3.53 6.35 -0.54
C ILE A 244 3.76 7.70 -1.21
N GLY A 245 2.79 8.61 -1.09
CA GLY A 245 2.93 9.99 -1.53
C GLY A 245 1.73 10.52 -2.29
N THR A 246 1.92 11.64 -2.97
CA THR A 246 0.84 12.32 -3.71
C THR A 246 0.24 11.40 -4.79
N ASN A 247 -1.10 11.32 -4.89
CA ASN A 247 -1.80 10.44 -5.83
C ASN A 247 -1.61 8.93 -5.60
N ILE A 248 -0.95 8.53 -4.51
CA ILE A 248 -0.98 7.17 -4.00
C ILE A 248 -2.04 7.09 -2.91
N ASN A 249 -2.72 5.94 -2.80
CA ASN A 249 -3.76 5.74 -1.80
C ASN A 249 -3.22 6.03 -0.39
N GLY A 250 -4.10 6.51 0.49
CA GLY A 250 -3.77 6.86 1.87
C GLY A 250 -3.02 8.20 2.00
N ASN A 251 -1.87 8.34 1.34
CA ASN A 251 -0.88 9.40 1.56
C ASN A 251 -0.75 9.74 3.07
N PRO A 252 -0.33 8.77 3.90
CA PRO A 252 -0.51 8.83 5.35
C PRO A 252 0.14 10.05 6.01
N TYR A 253 1.24 10.55 5.43
CA TYR A 253 1.98 11.71 5.96
C TYR A 253 1.71 13.01 5.19
N GLY A 254 0.67 13.07 4.36
CA GLY A 254 0.29 14.28 3.64
C GLY A 254 1.39 14.81 2.70
N LEU A 255 2.16 13.91 2.10
CA LEU A 255 3.37 14.26 1.34
C LEU A 255 3.03 14.93 0.01
N GLY A 256 3.75 16.01 -0.28
CA GLY A 256 3.70 16.74 -1.54
C GLY A 256 2.33 17.34 -1.84
N SER A 257 2.13 17.74 -3.10
CA SER A 257 0.87 18.27 -3.60
C SER A 257 0.69 17.91 -5.07
N LYS A 258 -0.51 18.09 -5.64
CA LYS A 258 -0.73 17.86 -7.07
C LYS A 258 0.21 18.69 -7.97
N ARG A 259 0.62 19.88 -7.50
CA ARG A 259 1.56 20.77 -8.21
C ARG A 259 3.00 20.31 -8.03
N TYR A 260 3.34 19.76 -6.87
CA TYR A 260 4.67 19.30 -6.49
C TYR A 260 4.56 17.90 -5.89
N PRO A 261 4.36 16.87 -6.73
CA PRO A 261 4.17 15.52 -6.26
C PRO A 261 5.45 15.00 -5.59
N LEU A 262 5.30 14.32 -4.46
CA LEU A 262 6.40 13.73 -3.71
C LEU A 262 6.04 12.31 -3.31
N HIS A 263 7.04 11.41 -3.41
CA HIS A 263 6.88 9.98 -3.19
C HIS A 263 8.10 9.39 -2.49
N PHE A 264 7.88 8.35 -1.67
CA PHE A 264 8.93 7.58 -1.02
C PHE A 264 8.54 6.11 -0.92
N LEU A 265 9.55 5.24 -0.77
CA LEU A 265 9.34 3.86 -0.36
C LEU A 265 9.45 3.74 1.16
N ILE A 266 8.64 2.89 1.76
CA ILE A 266 8.79 2.46 3.15
C ILE A 266 8.95 0.94 3.15
N PRO A 267 10.07 0.38 3.63
CA PRO A 267 10.20 -1.05 3.82
C PRO A 267 9.06 -1.58 4.69
N HIS A 268 8.47 -2.70 4.30
CA HIS A 268 7.38 -3.28 5.06
C HIS A 268 7.87 -3.69 6.46
N GLY A 269 7.09 -3.37 7.49
CA GLY A 269 7.47 -3.58 8.89
C GLY A 269 8.52 -2.61 9.43
N ALA A 270 8.82 -1.50 8.74
CA ALA A 270 9.82 -0.53 9.18
C ALA A 270 9.47 0.19 10.50
N PHE A 271 8.18 0.28 10.84
CA PHE A 271 7.69 1.04 12.00
C PHE A 271 7.03 0.10 13.00
N GLN A 272 7.76 -0.31 14.03
CA GLN A 272 7.25 -1.20 15.08
C GLN A 272 6.31 -0.44 16.01
N VAL A 273 5.24 -1.10 16.45
CA VAL A 273 4.32 -0.58 17.48
C VAL A 273 4.78 -1.12 18.83
N GLU A 274 5.30 -0.24 19.71
CA GLU A 274 5.87 -0.65 21.00
C GLU A 274 4.78 -0.88 22.06
N ASN A 275 3.86 0.06 22.23
CA ASN A 275 2.84 0.01 23.29
C ASN A 275 1.49 -0.51 22.77
N LEU A 276 1.53 -1.70 22.16
CA LEU A 276 0.32 -2.33 21.66
C LEU A 276 -0.58 -2.79 22.82
N PRO A 277 -1.89 -2.50 22.82
CA PRO A 277 -2.81 -3.02 23.82
C PRO A 277 -2.96 -4.54 23.69
N THR A 278 -3.64 -5.15 24.67
CA THR A 278 -4.03 -6.56 24.60
C THR A 278 -4.81 -6.84 23.31
N LEU A 279 -4.58 -8.01 22.71
CA LEU A 279 -5.24 -8.44 21.47
C LEU A 279 -6.71 -8.82 21.73
N LYS A 280 -7.51 -7.83 22.10
CA LYS A 280 -8.96 -7.89 22.23
C LYS A 280 -9.56 -6.74 21.43
N HIS A 281 -10.69 -7.02 20.81
CA HIS A 281 -11.36 -6.05 19.93
C HIS A 281 -11.56 -4.68 20.59
N ASN A 282 -12.10 -4.62 21.82
CA ASN A 282 -12.39 -3.35 22.48
C ASN A 282 -11.13 -2.58 22.90
N ASP A 283 -10.08 -3.29 23.34
CA ASP A 283 -8.83 -2.66 23.74
C ASP A 283 -8.13 -2.02 22.53
N LEU A 284 -8.14 -2.70 21.38
CA LEU A 284 -7.65 -2.15 20.12
C LEU A 284 -8.51 -0.99 19.63
N LEU A 285 -9.84 -1.11 19.72
CA LEU A 285 -10.76 -0.02 19.35
C LEU A 285 -10.44 1.25 20.13
N SER A 286 -10.39 1.16 21.47
CA SER A 286 -10.04 2.31 22.32
C SER A 286 -8.63 2.83 22.04
N TRP A 287 -7.68 1.96 21.72
CA TRP A 287 -6.33 2.40 21.35
C TRP A 287 -6.32 3.21 20.05
N PHE A 288 -7.04 2.79 19.01
CA PHE A 288 -7.19 3.55 17.77
C PHE A 288 -7.91 4.91 17.97
N GLU A 289 -8.81 5.01 18.96
CA GLU A 289 -9.56 6.25 19.25
C GLU A 289 -8.78 7.24 20.11
N ASP A 290 -8.23 6.74 21.22
CA ASP A 290 -7.80 7.58 22.32
C ASP A 290 -6.28 7.70 22.43
N CYS A 291 -5.51 6.77 21.83
CA CYS A 291 -4.05 6.78 21.90
C CYS A 291 -3.43 7.56 20.74
N ASN A 292 -2.37 8.32 21.03
CA ASN A 292 -1.63 9.04 19.98
C ASN A 292 -0.84 8.08 19.07
N GLU A 293 -0.27 7.00 19.61
CA GLU A 293 0.36 5.93 18.81
C GLU A 293 -0.68 5.18 17.95
N GLY A 294 -1.94 5.16 18.40
CA GLY A 294 -3.06 4.56 17.68
C GLY A 294 -3.54 5.35 16.47
N LYS A 295 -3.02 6.56 16.21
CA LYS A 295 -3.39 7.38 15.05
C LYS A 295 -2.70 6.96 13.75
N ILE A 296 -2.67 5.65 13.52
CA ILE A 296 -2.15 5.00 12.33
C ILE A 296 -3.28 4.37 11.52
N GLU A 297 -3.02 3.93 10.29
CA GLU A 297 -4.09 3.32 9.50
C GLU A 297 -4.54 1.95 10.02
N GLY A 298 -3.61 1.18 10.59
CA GLY A 298 -3.84 -0.17 11.05
C GLY A 298 -2.57 -0.81 11.60
N ILE A 299 -2.66 -2.09 11.93
CA ILE A 299 -1.55 -2.89 12.43
C ILE A 299 -1.33 -4.09 11.50
N VAL A 300 -0.07 -4.47 11.32
CA VAL A 300 0.33 -5.77 10.76
C VAL A 300 1.10 -6.52 11.83
N TRP A 301 0.70 -7.76 12.09
CA TRP A 301 1.40 -8.71 12.94
C TRP A 301 2.24 -9.64 12.08
N HIS A 302 3.53 -9.68 12.38
CA HIS A 302 4.53 -10.55 11.79
C HIS A 302 4.71 -11.80 12.66
N CYS A 303 4.07 -12.89 12.25
CA CYS A 303 4.07 -14.15 12.97
C CYS A 303 5.39 -14.93 12.78
N GLY A 304 5.71 -15.80 13.75
CA GLY A 304 6.97 -16.56 13.75
C GLY A 304 7.11 -17.58 12.60
N ASP A 305 5.99 -17.99 12.00
CA ASP A 305 5.92 -18.86 10.83
C ASP A 305 6.05 -18.11 9.49
N GLY A 306 6.18 -16.77 9.53
CA GLY A 306 6.24 -15.90 8.36
C GLY A 306 4.88 -15.40 7.88
N CYS A 307 3.76 -15.83 8.50
CA CYS A 307 2.44 -15.32 8.19
C CYS A 307 2.32 -13.84 8.58
N LEU A 308 1.56 -13.08 7.79
CA LEU A 308 1.24 -11.68 8.04
C LEU A 308 -0.26 -11.54 8.28
N ILE A 309 -0.63 -11.15 9.49
CA ILE A 309 -2.02 -10.90 9.88
C ILE A 309 -2.20 -9.37 10.00
N LYS A 310 -3.36 -8.82 9.62
CA LYS A 310 -3.59 -7.37 9.70
C LYS A 310 -4.90 -7.00 10.39
N GLU A 311 -5.01 -5.75 10.79
CA GLU A 311 -6.28 -5.11 11.15
C GLU A 311 -6.23 -3.65 10.71
N SER A 312 -7.33 -3.12 10.20
CA SER A 312 -7.42 -1.69 9.87
C SER A 312 -8.14 -0.97 11.00
N GLY A 313 -7.56 0.10 11.53
CA GLY A 313 -8.22 0.92 12.54
C GLY A 313 -9.59 1.39 12.06
N LYS A 314 -9.70 1.72 10.77
CA LYS A 314 -10.98 2.10 10.15
C LYS A 314 -12.00 0.95 10.09
N GLU A 315 -11.59 -0.31 10.02
CA GLU A 315 -12.52 -1.47 10.04
C GLU A 315 -13.09 -1.67 11.46
N LEU A 316 -12.29 -1.45 12.50
CA LEU A 316 -12.72 -1.44 13.90
C LEU A 316 -13.62 -0.23 14.23
N LEU A 317 -13.21 0.99 13.86
CA LEU A 317 -13.89 2.24 14.20
C LEU A 317 -15.28 2.41 13.57
N THR A 318 -15.61 1.65 12.52
CA THR A 318 -16.96 1.70 11.94
C THR A 318 -18.04 1.20 12.92
N ARG A 319 -17.65 0.66 14.09
CA ARG A 319 -18.52 0.23 15.18
C ARG A 319 -18.84 1.33 16.21
N SER A 320 -18.00 2.36 16.40
CA SER A 320 -18.15 3.29 17.55
C SER A 320 -19.08 4.49 17.32
N MET A 321 -19.47 4.77 16.07
CA MET A 321 -20.42 5.86 15.77
C MET A 321 -21.89 5.54 16.17
N GLU A 322 -22.12 4.54 17.02
CA GLU A 322 -23.43 4.13 17.55
C GLU A 322 -23.64 4.60 19.02
N GLY A 323 -23.25 5.86 19.35
CA GLY A 323 -23.57 6.55 20.61
C GLY A 323 -24.50 7.77 20.40
N PRO A 324 -25.31 8.20 21.40
CA PRO A 324 -26.40 9.18 21.22
C PRO A 324 -25.96 10.64 20.93
N GLU A 325 -24.66 10.93 20.86
CA GLU A 325 -24.15 12.24 20.45
C GLU A 325 -23.22 12.10 19.25
N ALA A 326 -23.82 11.92 18.07
CA ALA A 326 -23.12 12.13 16.81
C ALA A 326 -22.86 13.64 16.61
N VAL A 327 -21.83 14.17 17.28
CA VAL A 327 -21.28 15.48 16.94
C VAL A 327 -20.46 15.34 15.66
N VAL A 328 -21.03 15.87 14.58
CA VAL A 328 -20.38 15.99 13.27
C VAL A 328 -19.13 16.88 13.40
N TYR A 329 -17.96 16.28 13.55
CA TYR A 329 -16.71 16.95 13.18
C TYR A 329 -16.55 16.87 11.65
N LYS A 330 -17.25 17.78 10.96
CA LYS A 330 -16.80 18.24 9.65
C LYS A 330 -15.59 19.12 9.90
N ASP A 331 -14.40 18.57 9.63
CA ASP A 331 -13.20 19.38 9.56
C ASP A 331 -13.37 20.45 8.46
N GLN A 332 -13.46 21.69 8.91
CA GLN A 332 -13.45 22.89 8.11
C GLN A 332 -12.00 23.26 7.80
N SER A 333 -11.48 22.79 6.68
CA SER A 333 -10.36 23.45 6.01
C SER A 333 -10.84 24.12 4.71
N ARG A 334 -11.55 25.25 4.89
CA ARG A 334 -11.74 26.25 3.84
C ARG A 334 -11.24 27.61 4.33
N SER A 335 -10.10 28.00 3.76
CA SER A 335 -9.65 29.37 3.50
C SER A 335 -9.87 30.42 4.61
N ILE A 336 -8.83 30.66 5.39
CA ILE A 336 -8.58 31.99 5.94
C ILE A 336 -8.00 32.82 4.80
N THR A 337 -8.86 33.56 4.09
CA THR A 337 -8.42 34.73 3.33
C THR A 337 -8.56 35.93 4.24
N GLN A 338 -7.43 36.40 4.75
CA GLN A 338 -7.28 37.73 5.35
C GLN A 338 -7.77 38.78 4.34
N ALA A 339 -8.83 39.50 4.68
CA ALA A 339 -9.17 40.76 4.05
C ALA A 339 -8.65 41.89 4.95
N MET A 340 -7.50 42.48 4.59
CA MET A 340 -7.08 43.78 5.08
C MET A 340 -7.78 44.87 4.25
N HIS A 341 -8.49 45.78 4.94
CA HIS A 341 -8.70 47.23 4.70
C HIS A 341 -9.14 47.71 3.29
N ILE A 342 -10.08 48.66 3.10
CA ILE A 342 -10.13 50.07 3.56
C ILE A 342 -11.60 50.56 3.48
N PRO A 343 -12.09 51.44 4.38
CA PRO A 343 -13.43 52.03 4.31
C PRO A 343 -13.45 53.31 3.46
N GLY A 344 -14.55 53.54 2.73
CA GLY A 344 -14.91 54.88 2.25
C GLY A 344 -15.52 54.94 0.85
N SER A 345 -16.85 55.11 0.80
CA SER A 345 -17.58 56.13 0.02
C SER A 345 -19.08 55.85 0.11
#